data_AF-A0A951W8Z2-F1
#
_entry.id   AF-A0A951W8Z2-F1
#
_cell.length_a   1.000
_cell.length_b   1.000
_cell.length_c   1.000
_cell.angle_alpha   90.00
_cell.angle_beta   90.00
_cell.angle_gamma   90.00
#
_symmetry.space_group_name_H-M   'P 1'
#
loop_
_entity.id
_entity.type
_entity.pdbx_description
1 polymer ?
#
loop_
_entity_poly.entity_id
_entity_poly.type
_entity_poly.pdbx_seq_one_letter_code
_entity_poly.pdbx_strand_id
1 'polypeptide(L)'
;MEYKKIIVKKFNGETEEFDVEKLKNSLRRSQATEEEIEKIIKAVNPILHDGISSKTIYKKAHSQLRKYNRVSASKYSLKRAIFDLGPTGYPFERLISALLQHRGYKTAVGEIIQGNCVSHEVDVLAEKDGMAYTVECKFRSDPKAVINIKTPLYIHSRFLDIKAKWDSEAQRDSRLSQGWLVTNTRFSSDSIDYAKCVGLRLLSWDYPENNGIKQNVDHYSLYPVTTLLHLTKQEKKQLIENNVILTKELYDNPEVMDRLGFPILKKAKVISEIKTLCDY
;
A
#
# COMPACT_ATOMS: atom_id res chain seq x y z
N MET A 1 -13.33 -36.12 21.91
CA MET A 1 -14.23 -35.21 21.19
C MET A 1 -13.42 -34.58 20.07
N GLU A 2 -13.65 -34.96 18.82
CA GLU A 2 -13.01 -34.30 17.68
C GLU A 2 -13.44 -32.83 17.68
N TYR A 3 -12.47 -31.93 17.81
CA TYR A 3 -12.72 -30.51 17.57
C TYR A 3 -13.15 -30.39 16.11
N LYS A 4 -14.44 -30.09 15.89
CA LYS A 4 -14.98 -29.88 14.55
C LYS A 4 -14.14 -28.82 13.86
N LYS A 5 -13.45 -29.21 12.80
CA LYS A 5 -12.62 -28.32 11.98
C LYS A 5 -13.51 -27.22 11.42
N ILE A 6 -13.15 -25.96 11.69
CA ILE A 6 -13.92 -24.80 11.23
C ILE A 6 -13.37 -24.38 9.87
N ILE A 7 -14.20 -24.44 8.83
CA ILE A 7 -13.81 -23.97 7.49
C ILE A 7 -14.13 -22.49 7.35
N VAL A 8 -13.13 -21.71 6.93
CA VAL A 8 -13.24 -20.26 6.72
C VAL A 8 -13.32 -19.98 5.22
N LYS A 9 -14.27 -19.13 4.82
CA LYS A 9 -14.34 -18.59 3.47
C LYS A 9 -13.42 -17.37 3.33
N LYS A 10 -12.34 -17.52 2.57
CA LYS A 10 -11.36 -16.46 2.31
C LYS A 10 -11.95 -15.38 1.41
N PHE A 11 -11.30 -14.22 1.40
CA PHE A 11 -11.74 -13.10 0.56
C PHE A 11 -11.72 -13.48 -0.93
N ASN A 12 -10.71 -14.23 -1.39
CA ASN A 12 -10.60 -14.67 -2.79
C ASN A 12 -11.70 -15.66 -3.21
N GLY A 13 -12.41 -16.29 -2.27
CA GLY A 13 -13.50 -17.25 -2.53
C GLY A 13 -13.11 -18.69 -2.21
N GLU A 14 -11.81 -18.96 -2.04
CA GLU A 14 -11.30 -20.24 -1.54
C GLU A 14 -11.72 -20.48 -0.09
N THR A 15 -11.65 -21.73 0.32
CA THR A 15 -11.85 -22.15 1.70
C THR A 15 -10.55 -22.68 2.30
N GLU A 16 -10.36 -22.48 3.59
CA GLU A 16 -9.25 -23.06 4.34
C GLU A 16 -9.69 -23.37 5.78
N GLU A 17 -9.01 -24.29 6.45
CA GLU A 17 -9.21 -24.49 7.89
C GLU A 17 -8.80 -23.23 8.67
N PHE A 18 -9.60 -22.88 9.69
CA PHE A 18 -9.25 -21.79 10.60
C PHE A 18 -7.96 -22.11 11.33
N ASP A 19 -6.95 -21.29 11.11
CA ASP A 19 -5.68 -21.34 11.81
C ASP A 19 -5.56 -20.10 12.70
N VAL A 20 -5.59 -20.33 14.01
CA VAL A 20 -5.46 -19.28 15.02
C VAL A 20 -4.12 -18.57 14.94
N GLU A 21 -3.04 -19.27 14.56
CA GLU A 21 -1.71 -18.66 14.43
C GLU A 21 -1.65 -17.69 13.26
N LYS A 22 -2.39 -17.90 12.16
CA LYS A 22 -2.55 -16.88 11.11
C LYS A 22 -3.15 -15.58 11.66
N LEU A 23 -4.15 -15.70 12.54
CA LEU A 23 -4.77 -14.54 13.19
C LEU A 23 -3.78 -13.86 14.14
N LYS A 24 -3.13 -14.61 15.05
CA LYS A 24 -2.12 -14.06 15.96
C LYS A 24 -0.99 -13.36 15.20
N ASN A 25 -0.44 -13.99 14.17
CA ASN A 25 0.62 -13.42 13.34
C ASN A 25 0.16 -12.18 12.57
N SER A 26 -1.12 -12.07 12.19
CA SER A 26 -1.65 -10.84 11.60
C SER A 26 -1.71 -9.68 12.61
N LEU A 27 -2.03 -9.97 13.87
CA LEU A 27 -2.09 -8.99 14.96
C LEU A 27 -0.69 -8.57 15.42
N ARG A 28 0.25 -9.52 15.61
CA ARG A 28 1.66 -9.25 15.93
C ARG A 28 2.32 -8.34 14.91
N ARG A 29 2.08 -8.61 13.62
CA ARG A 29 2.58 -7.76 12.52
C ARG A 29 1.99 -6.36 12.49
N SER A 30 0.97 -6.09 13.30
CA SER A 30 0.40 -4.76 13.51
C SER A 30 0.78 -4.19 14.86
N GLN A 31 1.79 -4.78 15.53
CA GLN A 31 2.33 -4.39 16.84
C GLN A 31 1.34 -4.52 18.01
N ALA A 32 0.37 -5.43 17.92
CA ALA A 32 -0.43 -5.80 19.09
C ALA A 32 0.40 -6.63 20.08
N THR A 33 0.25 -6.38 21.38
CA THR A 33 0.92 -7.15 22.44
C THR A 33 0.31 -8.54 22.59
N GLU A 34 1.02 -9.50 23.19
CA GLU A 34 0.46 -10.85 23.42
C GLU A 34 -0.81 -10.82 24.29
N GLU A 35 -0.87 -9.93 25.28
CA GLU A 35 -2.07 -9.72 26.11
C GLU A 35 -3.27 -9.23 25.28
N GLU A 36 -3.04 -8.25 24.38
CA GLU A 36 -4.08 -7.76 23.46
C GLU A 36 -4.53 -8.86 22.51
N ILE A 37 -3.59 -9.64 21.97
CA ILE A 37 -3.86 -10.77 21.08
C ILE A 37 -4.76 -11.78 21.77
N GLU A 38 -4.44 -12.19 22.99
CA GLU A 38 -5.26 -13.14 23.75
C GLU A 38 -6.68 -12.63 23.98
N LYS A 39 -6.83 -11.35 24.35
CA LYS A 39 -8.16 -10.71 24.48
C LYS A 39 -8.93 -10.74 23.17
N ILE A 40 -8.26 -10.49 22.04
CA ILE A 40 -8.88 -10.53 20.71
C ILE A 40 -9.29 -11.95 20.33
N ILE A 41 -8.43 -12.95 20.56
CA ILE A 41 -8.74 -14.36 20.30
C ILE A 41 -9.97 -14.79 21.12
N LYS A 42 -10.01 -14.47 22.42
CA LYS A 42 -11.17 -14.74 23.29
C LYS A 42 -12.45 -14.08 22.76
N ALA A 43 -12.36 -12.92 22.13
CA ALA A 43 -13.51 -12.23 21.54
C ALA A 43 -13.90 -12.78 20.15
N VAL A 44 -12.97 -13.39 19.40
CA VAL A 44 -13.22 -13.99 18.08
C VAL A 44 -13.78 -15.41 18.19
N ASN A 45 -13.29 -16.23 19.12
CA ASN A 45 -13.71 -17.62 19.27
C ASN A 45 -15.25 -17.82 19.31
N PRO A 46 -16.04 -17.03 20.05
CA PRO A 46 -17.48 -17.23 20.16
C PRO A 46 -18.25 -16.99 18.85
N ILE A 47 -17.66 -16.27 17.88
CA ILE A 47 -18.31 -16.03 16.60
C ILE A 47 -17.91 -17.05 15.54
N LEU A 48 -16.90 -17.89 15.79
CA LEU A 48 -16.42 -18.87 14.81
C LEU A 48 -17.49 -19.95 14.59
N HIS A 49 -17.78 -20.20 13.32
CA HIS A 49 -18.69 -21.24 12.87
C HIS A 49 -18.25 -21.66 11.47
N ASP A 50 -18.67 -22.86 11.06
CA ASP A 50 -18.34 -23.37 9.73
C ASP A 50 -18.90 -22.46 8.63
N GLY A 51 -18.07 -22.18 7.62
CA GLY A 51 -18.40 -21.26 6.53
C GLY A 51 -18.25 -19.77 6.86
N ILE A 52 -17.79 -19.40 8.07
CA ILE A 52 -17.56 -17.99 8.43
C ILE A 52 -16.59 -17.33 7.46
N SER A 53 -16.88 -16.09 7.06
CA SER A 53 -15.95 -15.35 6.21
C SER A 53 -14.75 -14.81 6.98
N SER A 54 -13.57 -14.89 6.38
CA SER A 54 -12.35 -14.20 6.85
C SER A 54 -12.57 -12.69 7.08
N LYS A 55 -13.47 -12.07 6.30
CA LYS A 55 -13.89 -10.67 6.47
C LYS A 55 -14.63 -10.45 7.79
N THR A 56 -15.45 -11.39 8.25
CA THR A 56 -16.15 -11.33 9.54
C THR A 56 -15.15 -11.42 10.69
N ILE A 57 -14.22 -12.38 10.61
CA ILE A 57 -13.13 -12.53 11.59
C ILE A 57 -12.31 -11.23 11.68
N TYR A 58 -11.86 -10.72 10.53
CA TYR A 58 -11.11 -9.47 10.43
C TYR A 58 -11.86 -8.29 11.07
N LYS A 59 -13.16 -8.12 10.78
CA LYS A 59 -13.97 -7.03 11.35
C LYS A 59 -14.06 -7.12 12.87
N LYS A 60 -14.22 -8.33 13.42
CA LYS A 60 -14.28 -8.55 14.87
C LYS A 60 -12.93 -8.22 15.52
N ALA A 61 -11.84 -8.74 14.96
CA ALA A 61 -10.48 -8.48 15.45
C ALA A 61 -10.14 -6.99 15.41
N HIS A 62 -10.39 -6.32 14.28
CA HIS A 62 -10.16 -4.88 14.13
C HIS A 62 -11.01 -4.04 15.10
N SER A 63 -12.28 -4.42 15.32
CA SER A 63 -13.15 -3.75 16.31
C SER A 63 -12.59 -3.85 17.74
N GLN A 64 -12.04 -5.01 18.11
CA GLN A 64 -11.37 -5.19 19.40
C GLN A 64 -10.08 -4.37 19.48
N LEU A 65 -9.23 -4.40 18.44
CA LEU A 65 -8.03 -3.56 18.37
C LEU A 65 -8.36 -2.08 18.57
N ARG A 66 -9.38 -1.54 17.90
CA ARG A 66 -9.76 -0.11 18.08
C ARG A 66 -10.09 0.27 19.53
N LYS A 67 -10.51 -0.69 20.36
CA LYS A 67 -10.81 -0.47 21.78
C LYS A 67 -9.55 -0.51 22.63
N TYR A 68 -8.66 -1.47 22.38
CA TYR A 68 -7.47 -1.69 23.22
C TYR A 68 -6.25 -0.88 22.75
N ASN A 69 -6.03 -0.80 21.44
CA ASN A 69 -4.85 -0.22 20.84
C ASN A 69 -5.18 0.35 19.45
N ARG A 70 -5.39 1.67 19.40
CA ARG A 70 -5.77 2.36 18.16
C ARG A 70 -4.65 2.39 17.14
N VAL A 71 -3.39 2.48 17.56
CA VAL A 71 -2.23 2.44 16.65
C VAL A 71 -2.19 1.11 15.93
N SER A 72 -2.25 0.01 16.69
CA SER A 72 -2.28 -1.34 16.12
C SER A 72 -3.52 -1.56 15.24
N ALA A 73 -4.66 -0.95 15.57
CA ALA A 73 -5.84 -0.98 14.69
C ALA A 73 -5.59 -0.27 13.34
N SER A 74 -4.97 0.91 13.35
CA SER A 74 -4.62 1.65 12.13
C SER A 74 -3.67 0.83 11.26
N LYS A 75 -2.60 0.26 11.84
CA LYS A 75 -1.64 -0.63 11.15
C LYS A 75 -2.31 -1.90 10.61
N TYR A 76 -3.19 -2.53 11.39
CA TYR A 76 -3.97 -3.70 10.98
C TYR A 76 -4.88 -3.40 9.77
N SER A 77 -5.35 -2.16 9.66
CA SER A 77 -6.20 -1.69 8.56
C SER A 77 -5.46 -1.26 7.30
N LEU A 78 -4.13 -1.18 7.33
CA LEU A 78 -3.30 -0.62 6.26
C LEU A 78 -3.61 -1.23 4.88
N LYS A 79 -3.78 -2.56 4.80
CA LYS A 79 -4.10 -3.22 3.53
C LYS A 79 -5.33 -2.59 2.89
N ARG A 80 -6.39 -2.43 3.68
CA ARG A 80 -7.64 -1.83 3.22
C ARG A 80 -7.47 -0.35 2.94
N ALA A 81 -6.72 0.38 3.76
CA ALA A 81 -6.45 1.80 3.57
C ALA A 81 -5.80 2.08 2.21
N ILE A 82 -4.90 1.21 1.74
CA ILE A 82 -4.32 1.34 0.39
C ILE A 82 -5.38 1.14 -0.71
N PHE A 83 -6.31 0.19 -0.58
CA PHE A 83 -7.43 0.08 -1.54
C PHE A 83 -8.35 1.30 -1.51
N ASP A 84 -8.52 1.90 -0.33
CA ASP A 84 -9.35 3.10 -0.13
C ASP A 84 -8.69 4.38 -0.71
N LEU A 85 -7.48 4.31 -1.28
CA LEU A 85 -6.85 5.40 -2.04
C LEU A 85 -7.48 5.62 -3.43
N GLY A 86 -8.14 4.59 -3.98
CA GLY A 86 -8.73 4.61 -5.32
C GLY A 86 -10.07 5.38 -5.41
N PRO A 87 -10.71 5.40 -6.59
CA PRO A 87 -10.49 4.46 -7.69
C PRO A 87 -9.38 4.84 -8.69
N THR A 88 -8.85 6.07 -8.61
CA THR A 88 -7.78 6.53 -9.52
C THR A 88 -6.42 5.94 -9.13
N GLY A 89 -5.49 5.87 -10.09
CA GLY A 89 -4.11 5.44 -9.85
C GLY A 89 -3.26 6.50 -9.12
N TYR A 90 -3.55 7.77 -9.37
CA TYR A 90 -2.73 8.91 -8.93
C TYR A 90 -2.41 8.96 -7.43
N PRO A 91 -3.36 8.75 -6.49
CA PRO A 91 -3.02 8.69 -5.06
C PRO A 91 -2.05 7.56 -4.70
N PHE A 92 -2.13 6.42 -5.41
CA PHE A 92 -1.19 5.32 -5.23
C PHE A 92 0.19 5.66 -5.79
N GLU A 93 0.26 6.33 -6.95
CA GLU A 93 1.53 6.83 -7.53
C GLU A 93 2.23 7.81 -6.58
N ARG A 94 1.48 8.73 -5.96
CA ARG A 94 1.96 9.64 -4.92
C ARG A 94 2.55 8.90 -3.72
N LEU A 95 1.89 7.84 -3.25
CA LEU A 95 2.44 6.99 -2.18
C LEU A 95 3.76 6.34 -2.60
N ILE A 96 3.85 5.79 -3.81
CA ILE A 96 5.09 5.17 -4.32
C ILE A 96 6.20 6.21 -4.47
N SER A 97 5.88 7.39 -4.98
CA SER A 97 6.81 8.52 -5.08
C SER A 97 7.38 8.89 -3.71
N ALA A 98 6.54 9.03 -2.67
CA ALA A 98 6.99 9.33 -1.32
C ALA A 98 7.87 8.22 -0.71
N LEU A 99 7.55 6.94 -0.96
CA LEU A 99 8.38 5.81 -0.54
C LEU A 99 9.78 5.87 -1.16
N LEU A 100 9.87 6.27 -2.44
CA LEU A 100 11.14 6.44 -3.13
C LEU A 100 11.90 7.68 -2.61
N GLN A 101 11.22 8.79 -2.36
CA GLN A 101 11.83 9.97 -1.75
C GLN A 101 12.47 9.67 -0.39
N HIS A 102 11.77 8.92 0.46
CA HIS A 102 12.33 8.47 1.75
C HIS A 102 13.56 7.57 1.61
N ARG A 103 13.76 6.94 0.44
CA ARG A 103 14.96 6.15 0.10
C ARG A 103 16.05 6.97 -0.58
N GLY A 104 15.89 8.29 -0.62
CA GLY A 104 16.86 9.24 -1.17
C GLY A 104 16.78 9.43 -2.68
N TYR A 105 15.66 9.06 -3.31
CA TYR A 105 15.43 9.37 -4.73
C TYR A 105 14.82 10.77 -4.87
N LYS A 106 15.21 11.50 -5.91
CA LYS A 106 14.40 12.60 -6.42
C LYS A 106 13.31 12.01 -7.29
N THR A 107 12.08 12.49 -7.21
CA THR A 107 10.96 11.92 -7.96
C THR A 107 10.08 12.97 -8.60
N ALA A 108 9.49 12.62 -9.74
CA ALA A 108 8.42 13.35 -10.42
C ALA A 108 7.29 12.36 -10.78
N VAL A 109 6.04 12.82 -10.80
CA VAL A 109 4.85 11.97 -10.96
C VAL A 109 4.08 12.39 -12.22
N GLY A 110 3.70 11.43 -13.06
CA GLY A 110 2.94 11.69 -14.29
C GLY A 110 3.76 12.37 -15.40
N GLU A 111 5.03 11.98 -15.55
CA GLU A 111 5.94 12.58 -16.52
C GLU A 111 5.71 12.01 -17.92
N ILE A 112 5.55 12.86 -18.94
CA ILE A 112 5.52 12.41 -20.33
C ILE A 112 6.95 12.40 -20.88
N ILE A 113 7.44 11.21 -21.18
CA ILE A 113 8.81 11.00 -21.67
C ILE A 113 8.75 10.54 -23.12
N GLN A 114 9.45 11.25 -24.02
CA GLN A 114 9.60 10.80 -25.39
C GLN A 114 10.55 9.60 -25.45
N GLY A 115 10.06 8.45 -25.88
CA GLY A 115 10.88 7.29 -26.24
C GLY A 115 11.42 7.40 -27.66
N ASN A 116 12.15 6.37 -28.08
CA ASN A 116 12.70 6.31 -29.43
C ASN A 116 11.59 6.28 -30.50
N CYS A 117 10.51 5.54 -30.23
CA CYS A 117 9.39 5.37 -31.14
C CYS A 117 8.20 6.27 -30.80
N VAL A 118 7.77 6.32 -29.53
CA VAL A 118 6.56 7.06 -29.11
C VAL A 118 6.72 7.73 -27.74
N SER A 119 5.83 8.67 -27.42
CA SER A 119 5.77 9.24 -26.07
C SER A 119 5.11 8.27 -25.09
N HIS A 120 5.63 8.21 -23.87
CA HIS A 120 5.15 7.38 -22.77
C HIS A 120 4.86 8.22 -21.55
N GLU A 121 3.69 8.07 -20.95
CA GLU A 121 3.41 8.59 -19.61
C GLU A 121 4.02 7.65 -18.56
N VAL A 122 5.00 8.14 -17.81
CA VAL A 122 5.65 7.41 -16.74
C VAL A 122 5.05 7.84 -15.41
N ASP A 123 4.41 6.90 -14.73
CA ASP A 123 3.65 7.17 -13.50
C ASP A 123 4.55 7.82 -12.42
N VAL A 124 5.76 7.28 -12.19
CA VAL A 124 6.79 7.94 -11.36
C VAL A 124 8.16 7.83 -12.04
N LEU A 125 8.79 8.97 -12.31
CA LEU A 125 10.21 9.05 -12.66
C LEU A 125 10.99 9.21 -11.36
N ALA A 126 12.00 8.36 -11.13
CA ALA A 126 12.86 8.45 -9.96
C ALA A 126 14.33 8.53 -10.36
N GLU A 127 15.09 9.40 -9.70
CA GLU A 127 16.52 9.61 -9.97
C GLU A 127 17.33 9.58 -8.68
N LYS A 128 18.47 8.89 -8.73
CA LYS A 128 19.41 8.78 -7.61
C LYS A 128 20.80 8.42 -8.12
N ASP A 129 21.84 9.08 -7.61
CA ASP A 129 23.25 8.76 -7.88
C ASP A 129 23.60 8.66 -9.38
N GLY A 130 23.08 9.59 -10.20
CA GLY A 130 23.28 9.59 -11.66
C GLY A 130 22.50 8.50 -12.42
N MET A 131 21.59 7.81 -11.75
CA MET A 131 20.73 6.78 -12.35
C MET A 131 19.27 7.23 -12.34
N ALA A 132 18.58 6.99 -13.44
CA ALA A 132 17.14 7.19 -13.57
C ALA A 132 16.40 5.86 -13.64
N TYR A 133 15.15 5.87 -13.18
CA TYR A 133 14.27 4.71 -13.10
C TYR A 133 12.85 5.12 -13.51
N THR A 134 12.25 4.37 -14.44
CA THR A 134 10.82 4.52 -14.73
C THR A 134 10.03 3.57 -13.85
N VAL A 135 8.99 4.06 -13.20
CA VAL A 135 8.16 3.27 -12.28
C VAL A 135 6.73 3.33 -12.75
N GLU A 136 6.18 2.16 -13.03
CA GLU A 136 4.82 1.97 -13.51
C GLU A 136 3.95 1.40 -12.40
N CYS A 137 2.94 2.16 -11.99
CA CYS A 137 1.97 1.81 -10.97
C CYS A 137 0.71 1.21 -11.60
N LYS A 138 0.43 -0.05 -11.29
CA LYS A 138 -0.82 -0.74 -11.69
C LYS A 138 -1.67 -0.97 -10.46
N PHE A 139 -2.43 0.07 -10.11
CA PHE A 139 -3.42 0.00 -9.05
C PHE A 139 -4.63 -0.84 -9.46
N ARG A 140 -5.16 -1.65 -8.54
CA ARG A 140 -6.33 -2.51 -8.73
C ARG A 140 -7.34 -2.26 -7.61
N SER A 141 -8.58 -1.97 -8.00
CA SER A 141 -9.70 -1.82 -7.05
C SER A 141 -10.18 -3.17 -6.50
N ASP A 142 -10.03 -4.25 -7.28
CA ASP A 142 -10.34 -5.61 -6.82
C ASP A 142 -9.11 -6.23 -6.12
N PRO A 143 -9.17 -6.50 -4.81
CA PRO A 143 -8.07 -7.14 -4.08
C PRO A 143 -7.80 -8.60 -4.50
N LYS A 144 -8.67 -9.22 -5.32
CA LYS A 144 -8.42 -10.53 -5.94
C LYS A 144 -7.61 -10.43 -7.23
N ALA A 145 -7.45 -9.24 -7.79
CA ALA A 145 -6.75 -9.05 -9.05
C ALA A 145 -5.28 -9.45 -8.93
N VAL A 146 -4.84 -10.28 -9.87
CA VAL A 146 -3.43 -10.65 -10.05
C VAL A 146 -2.93 -10.00 -11.33
N ILE A 147 -1.75 -9.41 -11.26
CA ILE A 147 -1.04 -8.90 -12.44
C ILE A 147 -0.45 -10.12 -13.16
N ASN A 148 -0.95 -10.38 -14.36
CA ASN A 148 -0.49 -11.48 -15.22
C ASN A 148 0.65 -11.05 -16.13
N ILE A 149 1.26 -12.02 -16.81
CA ILE A 149 2.47 -11.84 -17.62
C ILE A 149 2.37 -10.77 -18.73
N LYS A 150 1.16 -10.48 -19.23
CA LYS A 150 0.98 -9.46 -20.28
C LYS A 150 1.42 -8.08 -19.81
N THR A 151 1.22 -7.76 -18.54
CA THR A 151 1.57 -6.44 -17.99
C THR A 151 3.09 -6.25 -17.88
N PRO A 152 3.89 -7.13 -17.25
CA PRO A 152 5.34 -7.04 -17.28
C PRO A 152 5.93 -7.00 -18.69
N LEU A 153 5.43 -7.80 -19.63
CA LEU A 153 5.88 -7.79 -21.03
C LEU A 153 5.68 -6.41 -21.66
N TYR A 154 4.49 -5.83 -21.49
CA TYR A 154 4.15 -4.50 -22.01
C TYR A 154 4.97 -3.38 -21.33
N ILE A 155 5.14 -3.43 -20.02
CA ILE A 155 5.93 -2.41 -19.30
C ILE A 155 7.41 -2.50 -19.68
N HIS A 156 7.94 -3.71 -19.88
CA HIS A 156 9.31 -3.89 -20.32
C HIS A 156 9.54 -3.31 -21.74
N SER A 157 8.61 -3.51 -22.68
CA SER A 157 8.77 -2.91 -24.02
C SER A 157 8.75 -1.38 -23.99
N ARG A 158 7.92 -0.76 -23.13
CA ARG A 158 7.93 0.69 -22.91
C ARG A 158 9.26 1.18 -22.32
N PHE A 159 9.76 0.48 -21.30
CA PHE A 159 11.06 0.80 -20.71
C PHE A 159 12.18 0.76 -21.75
N LEU A 160 12.21 -0.25 -22.61
CA LEU A 160 13.23 -0.36 -23.67
C LEU A 160 13.14 0.78 -24.68
N ASP A 161 11.93 1.20 -25.07
CA ASP A 161 11.74 2.33 -25.99
C ASP A 161 12.22 3.65 -25.39
N ILE A 162 11.93 3.91 -24.11
CA ILE A 162 12.44 5.07 -23.39
C ILE A 162 13.96 4.99 -23.25
N LYS A 163 14.49 3.82 -22.85
CA LYS A 163 15.92 3.60 -22.63
C LYS A 163 16.75 3.88 -23.88
N ALA A 164 16.28 3.40 -25.04
CA ALA A 164 16.99 3.57 -26.31
C ALA A 164 17.23 5.05 -26.62
N LYS A 165 16.21 5.91 -26.42
CA LYS A 165 16.36 7.35 -26.59
C LYS A 165 17.14 7.99 -25.44
N TRP A 166 16.80 7.67 -24.19
CA TRP A 166 17.42 8.26 -23.01
C TRP A 166 18.95 8.10 -22.99
N ASP A 167 19.44 6.90 -23.30
CA ASP A 167 20.88 6.60 -23.28
C ASP A 167 21.63 7.12 -24.53
N SER A 168 20.93 7.55 -25.58
CA SER A 168 21.55 8.17 -26.77
C SER A 168 21.67 9.70 -26.67
N GLU A 169 20.96 10.32 -25.74
CA GLU A 169 20.99 11.77 -25.51
C GLU A 169 22.22 12.14 -24.65
N ALA A 170 23.30 12.57 -25.31
CA ALA A 170 24.58 12.92 -24.65
C ALA A 170 24.49 14.05 -23.61
N GLN A 171 23.38 14.79 -23.56
CA GLN A 171 23.16 15.92 -22.64
C GLN A 171 22.44 15.52 -21.33
N ARG A 172 22.07 14.25 -21.12
CA ARG A 172 21.44 13.84 -19.87
C ARG A 172 22.47 13.57 -18.79
N ASP A 173 22.21 14.14 -17.61
CA ASP A 173 23.01 13.93 -16.40
C ASP A 173 22.82 12.53 -15.79
N SER A 174 21.80 11.78 -16.23
CA SER A 174 21.44 10.47 -15.70
C SER A 174 21.31 9.40 -16.78
N ARG A 175 21.71 8.17 -16.46
CA ARG A 175 21.50 6.99 -17.32
C ARG A 175 20.24 6.25 -16.89
N LEU A 176 19.42 5.80 -17.84
CA LEU A 176 18.22 5.03 -17.48
C LEU A 176 18.61 3.60 -17.10
N SER A 177 18.54 3.29 -15.81
CA SER A 177 19.09 2.07 -15.23
C SER A 177 18.12 0.90 -15.30
N GLN A 178 16.89 1.07 -14.80
CA GLN A 178 15.95 -0.03 -14.60
C GLN A 178 14.50 0.44 -14.60
N GLY A 179 13.61 -0.35 -15.22
CA GLY A 179 12.17 -0.19 -15.11
C GLY A 179 11.61 -0.91 -13.87
N TRP A 180 10.57 -0.33 -13.27
CA TRP A 180 9.87 -0.89 -12.11
C TRP A 180 8.39 -1.07 -12.45
N LEU A 181 7.80 -2.15 -11.94
CA LEU A 181 6.36 -2.40 -11.97
C LEU A 181 5.86 -2.58 -10.54
N VAL A 182 4.92 -1.73 -10.15
CA VAL A 182 4.40 -1.61 -8.79
C VAL A 182 2.90 -1.88 -8.77
N THR A 183 2.41 -2.63 -7.79
CA THR A 183 0.95 -2.88 -7.65
C THR A 183 0.53 -2.99 -6.19
N ASN A 184 -0.70 -2.60 -5.86
CA ASN A 184 -1.26 -2.79 -4.52
C ASN A 184 -1.76 -4.23 -4.27
N THR A 185 -1.77 -5.09 -5.30
CA THR A 185 -2.15 -6.51 -5.17
C THR A 185 -0.93 -7.43 -5.24
N ARG A 186 -0.88 -8.33 -6.24
CA ARG A 186 0.09 -9.42 -6.37
C ARG A 186 0.40 -9.69 -7.84
N PHE A 187 1.56 -10.31 -8.06
CA PHE A 187 2.02 -10.79 -9.36
C PHE A 187 1.80 -12.30 -9.48
N SER A 188 1.56 -12.79 -10.70
CA SER A 188 1.63 -14.24 -10.99
C SER A 188 3.07 -14.75 -10.91
N SER A 189 3.26 -16.07 -10.78
CA SER A 189 4.59 -16.70 -10.87
C SER A 189 5.32 -16.29 -12.13
N ASP A 190 4.66 -16.40 -13.29
CA ASP A 190 5.26 -16.06 -14.58
C ASP A 190 5.69 -14.59 -14.64
N SER A 191 4.91 -13.69 -14.02
CA SER A 191 5.26 -12.26 -13.96
C SER A 191 6.53 -12.03 -13.16
N ILE A 192 6.69 -12.76 -12.04
CA ILE A 192 7.88 -12.71 -11.20
C ILE A 192 9.08 -13.30 -11.95
N ASP A 193 8.92 -14.46 -12.57
CA ASP A 193 10.00 -15.17 -13.26
C ASP A 193 10.50 -14.37 -14.46
N TYR A 194 9.60 -13.84 -15.29
CA TYR A 194 9.95 -12.96 -16.40
C TYR A 194 10.66 -11.69 -15.92
N ALA A 195 10.10 -11.01 -14.92
CA ALA A 195 10.67 -9.75 -14.44
C ALA A 195 12.09 -9.93 -13.87
N LYS A 196 12.33 -11.02 -13.13
CA LYS A 196 13.68 -11.41 -12.69
C LYS A 196 14.61 -11.66 -13.87
N CYS A 197 14.15 -12.38 -14.90
CA CYS A 197 14.94 -12.71 -16.08
C CYS A 197 15.41 -11.46 -16.84
N VAL A 198 14.52 -10.48 -17.04
CA VAL A 198 14.83 -9.26 -17.82
C VAL A 198 15.33 -8.09 -16.98
N GLY A 199 15.44 -8.25 -15.65
CA GLY A 199 15.86 -7.18 -14.74
C GLY A 199 14.80 -6.10 -14.48
N LEU A 200 13.51 -6.39 -14.70
CA LEU A 200 12.40 -5.51 -14.33
C LEU A 200 12.13 -5.64 -12.82
N ARG A 201 12.15 -4.53 -12.07
CA ARG A 201 11.95 -4.57 -10.62
C ARG A 201 10.47 -4.63 -10.27
N LEU A 202 10.07 -5.59 -9.44
CA LEU A 202 8.70 -5.70 -8.96
C LEU A 202 8.55 -5.23 -7.51
N LEU A 203 7.45 -4.54 -7.22
CA LEU A 203 7.05 -4.17 -5.87
C LEU A 203 5.53 -4.39 -5.72
N SER A 204 5.11 -5.16 -4.72
CA SER A 204 3.69 -5.38 -4.42
C SER A 204 3.40 -5.20 -2.93
N TRP A 205 2.15 -5.45 -2.52
CA TRP A 205 1.76 -5.45 -1.11
C TRP A 205 2.74 -6.23 -0.20
N ASP A 206 3.14 -7.42 -0.64
CA ASP A 206 3.96 -8.37 0.11
C ASP A 206 5.20 -8.90 -0.65
N TYR A 207 5.51 -8.34 -1.83
CA TYR A 207 6.68 -8.70 -2.63
C TYR A 207 7.60 -7.48 -2.88
N PRO A 208 8.94 -7.64 -2.88
CA PRO A 208 9.67 -8.84 -2.48
C PRO A 208 9.44 -9.16 -1.00
N GLU A 209 9.67 -10.42 -0.62
CA GLU A 209 9.46 -10.86 0.75
C GLU A 209 10.25 -9.94 1.72
N ASN A 210 9.60 -9.54 2.81
CA ASN A 210 10.13 -8.60 3.81
C ASN A 210 10.48 -7.18 3.30
N ASN A 211 10.17 -6.85 2.05
CA ASN A 211 10.43 -5.53 1.48
C ASN A 211 9.33 -5.09 0.49
N GLY A 212 8.09 -5.51 0.76
CA GLY A 212 6.89 -5.05 0.04
C GLY A 212 6.39 -3.69 0.52
N ILE A 213 5.31 -3.20 -0.10
CA ILE A 213 4.70 -1.90 0.23
C ILE A 213 4.30 -1.86 1.70
N LYS A 214 3.74 -2.95 2.24
CA LYS A 214 3.35 -3.01 3.65
C LYS A 214 4.51 -2.64 4.57
N GLN A 215 5.64 -3.36 4.44
CA GLN A 215 6.79 -3.18 5.30
C GLN A 215 7.38 -1.78 5.16
N ASN A 216 7.42 -1.25 3.94
CA ASN A 216 7.99 0.08 3.70
C ASN A 216 7.11 1.20 4.24
N VAL A 217 5.79 1.09 4.12
CA VAL A 217 4.87 2.06 4.74
C VAL A 217 5.02 2.06 6.25
N ASP A 218 5.07 0.89 6.88
CA ASP A 218 5.26 0.77 8.32
C ASP A 218 6.64 1.28 8.77
N HIS A 219 7.70 0.95 8.03
CA HIS A 219 9.09 1.30 8.40
C HIS A 219 9.38 2.80 8.27
N TYR A 220 8.82 3.46 7.25
CA TYR A 220 9.03 4.89 7.01
C TYR A 220 7.92 5.79 7.59
N SER A 221 6.96 5.22 8.32
CA SER A 221 5.77 5.93 8.81
C SER A 221 4.98 6.66 7.71
N LEU A 222 4.99 6.13 6.48
CA LEU A 222 4.35 6.72 5.30
C LEU A 222 2.89 6.26 5.14
N TYR A 223 2.13 6.36 6.22
CA TYR A 223 0.74 5.93 6.25
C TYR A 223 -0.14 6.88 5.40
N PRO A 224 -1.02 6.36 4.53
CA PRO A 224 -1.99 7.20 3.83
C PRO A 224 -3.07 7.70 4.79
N VAL A 225 -3.68 8.86 4.51
CA VAL A 225 -4.76 9.44 5.34
C VAL A 225 -5.96 8.49 5.50
N THR A 226 -6.10 7.52 4.59
CA THR A 226 -7.11 6.47 4.64
C THR A 226 -6.93 5.50 5.81
N THR A 227 -5.77 5.48 6.47
CA THR A 227 -5.53 4.70 7.71
C THR A 227 -6.14 5.33 8.96
N LEU A 228 -6.37 6.65 8.96
CA LEU A 228 -6.83 7.37 10.14
C LEU A 228 -8.25 6.96 10.56
N LEU A 229 -8.43 6.65 11.84
CA LEU A 229 -9.66 6.12 12.42
C LEU A 229 -10.61 7.22 12.88
N HIS A 230 -10.14 8.46 13.09
CA HIS A 230 -10.98 9.61 13.42
C HIS A 230 -11.59 10.30 12.18
N LEU A 231 -11.12 9.95 10.98
CA LEU A 231 -11.68 10.45 9.73
C LEU A 231 -12.80 9.53 9.22
N THR A 232 -13.90 10.15 8.78
CA THR A 232 -14.94 9.48 8.02
C THR A 232 -14.46 9.19 6.60
N LYS A 233 -15.21 8.34 5.86
CA LYS A 233 -14.90 8.08 4.46
C LYS A 233 -14.95 9.34 3.59
N GLN A 234 -15.90 10.23 3.86
CA GLN A 234 -16.06 11.47 3.11
C GLN A 234 -14.88 12.42 3.35
N GLU A 235 -14.44 12.57 4.60
CA GLU A 235 -13.29 13.41 4.94
C GLU A 235 -11.98 12.88 4.35
N LYS A 236 -11.79 11.55 4.35
CA LYS A 236 -10.65 10.91 3.66
C LYS A 236 -10.66 11.24 2.17
N LYS A 237 -11.83 11.14 1.54
CA LYS A 237 -12.00 11.49 0.12
C LYS A 237 -11.71 12.96 -0.14
N GLN A 238 -12.23 13.87 0.69
CA GLN A 238 -11.98 15.31 0.58
C GLN A 238 -10.50 15.65 0.68
N LEU A 239 -9.76 15.01 1.60
CA LEU A 239 -8.30 15.19 1.70
C LEU A 239 -7.58 14.74 0.44
N ILE A 240 -7.93 13.56 -0.08
CA ILE A 240 -7.34 13.03 -1.33
C ILE A 240 -7.64 13.94 -2.53
N GLU A 241 -8.88 14.43 -2.65
CA GLU A 241 -9.30 15.38 -3.69
C GLU A 241 -8.57 16.73 -3.58
N ASN A 242 -8.05 17.07 -2.40
CA ASN A 242 -7.21 18.25 -2.15
C ASN A 242 -5.71 17.91 -2.12
N ASN A 243 -5.30 16.81 -2.76
CA ASN A 243 -3.91 16.37 -2.89
C ASN A 243 -3.17 16.08 -1.56
N VAL A 244 -3.92 15.76 -0.51
CA VAL A 244 -3.38 15.28 0.78
C VAL A 244 -3.59 13.77 0.86
N ILE A 245 -2.53 13.03 0.56
CA ILE A 245 -2.54 11.57 0.43
C ILE A 245 -1.97 10.93 1.69
N LEU A 246 -0.93 11.52 2.28
CA LEU A 246 -0.18 10.95 3.41
C LEU A 246 -0.50 11.65 4.72
N THR A 247 -0.41 10.89 5.80
CA THR A 247 -0.51 11.42 7.17
C THR A 247 0.58 12.45 7.47
N LYS A 248 1.79 12.28 6.91
CA LYS A 248 2.88 13.25 6.98
C LYS A 248 2.51 14.60 6.35
N GLU A 249 1.94 14.58 5.15
CA GLU A 249 1.49 15.81 4.46
C GLU A 249 0.42 16.55 5.27
N LEU A 250 -0.51 15.81 5.89
CA LEU A 250 -1.54 16.37 6.77
C LEU A 250 -0.98 16.89 8.09
N TYR A 251 0.10 16.29 8.59
CA TYR A 251 0.79 16.73 9.80
C TYR A 251 1.58 18.02 9.58
N ASP A 252 2.30 18.10 8.45
CA ASP A 252 3.13 19.24 8.08
C ASP A 252 2.28 20.45 7.65
N ASN A 253 1.05 20.24 7.18
CA ASN A 253 0.11 21.29 6.77
C ASN A 253 -1.30 21.03 7.34
N PRO A 254 -1.50 21.22 8.65
CA PRO A 254 -2.79 20.97 9.29
C PRO A 254 -3.87 21.98 8.89
N GLU A 255 -3.50 23.16 8.36
CA GLU A 255 -4.45 24.20 7.94
C GLU A 255 -5.34 23.77 6.76
N VAL A 256 -4.97 22.70 6.05
CA VAL A 256 -5.88 22.09 5.06
C VAL A 256 -7.19 21.64 5.70
N MET A 257 -7.17 21.14 6.93
CA MET A 257 -8.40 20.75 7.63
C MET A 257 -9.28 21.94 7.98
N ASP A 258 -8.70 23.11 8.22
CA ASP A 258 -9.44 24.36 8.42
C ASP A 258 -10.17 24.78 7.14
N ARG A 259 -9.47 24.77 6.01
CA ARG A 259 -10.05 25.09 4.69
C ARG A 259 -11.18 24.13 4.30
N LEU A 260 -11.09 22.87 4.74
CA LEU A 260 -12.12 21.85 4.52
C LEU A 260 -13.25 21.86 5.57
N GLY A 261 -13.21 22.77 6.55
CA GLY A 261 -14.28 22.94 7.54
C GLY A 261 -14.32 21.88 8.64
N PHE A 262 -13.17 21.26 8.97
CA PHE A 262 -13.14 20.23 10.01
C PHE A 262 -13.28 20.86 11.40
N PRO A 263 -14.14 20.32 12.30
CA PRO A 263 -14.29 20.84 13.65
C PRO A 263 -12.99 20.81 14.46
N ILE A 264 -12.73 21.82 15.28
CA ILE A 264 -11.50 21.98 16.09
C ILE A 264 -11.17 20.72 16.89
N LEU A 265 -12.15 20.17 17.61
CA LEU A 265 -11.98 18.95 18.40
C LEU A 265 -11.61 17.72 17.55
N LYS A 266 -12.05 17.70 16.28
CA LYS A 266 -11.74 16.60 15.36
C LYS A 266 -10.32 16.72 14.83
N LYS A 267 -9.89 17.93 14.43
CA LYS A 267 -8.51 18.20 14.03
C LYS A 267 -7.53 17.79 15.13
N ALA A 268 -7.80 18.17 16.38
CA ALA A 268 -6.97 17.78 17.53
C ALA A 268 -6.85 16.25 17.67
N LYS A 269 -7.95 15.50 17.50
CA LYS A 269 -7.94 14.03 17.52
C LYS A 269 -7.17 13.43 16.35
N VAL A 270 -7.29 13.99 15.16
CA VAL A 270 -6.57 13.54 13.96
C VAL A 270 -5.07 13.76 14.11
N ILE A 271 -4.64 14.95 14.53
CA ILE A 271 -3.22 15.24 14.75
C ILE A 271 -2.65 14.37 15.88
N SER A 272 -3.38 14.20 16.98
CA SER A 272 -2.99 13.28 18.05
C SER A 272 -2.84 11.85 17.54
N GLU A 273 -3.76 11.37 16.70
CA GLU A 273 -3.68 10.04 16.09
C GLU A 273 -2.46 9.91 15.18
N ILE A 274 -2.14 10.92 14.37
CA ILE A 274 -0.97 10.91 13.49
C ILE A 274 0.32 10.82 14.31
N LYS A 275 0.44 11.64 15.36
CA LYS A 275 1.61 11.63 16.27
C LYS A 275 1.84 10.24 16.87
N THR A 276 0.78 9.60 17.38
CA THR A 276 0.91 8.25 17.98
C THR A 276 1.12 7.16 16.93
N LEU A 277 0.61 7.31 15.70
CA LEU A 277 0.78 6.32 14.64
C LEU A 277 2.20 6.34 14.04
N CYS A 278 2.75 7.54 13.88
CA CYS A 278 3.99 7.78 13.14
C CYS A 278 5.21 8.05 14.05
N ASP A 279 4.99 8.12 15.36
CA ASP A 279 5.98 8.47 16.39
C ASP A 279 6.67 9.83 16.11
N TYR A 280 5.86 10.86 15.81
CA TYR A 280 6.30 12.26 15.63
C TYR A 280 6.31 13.07 16.92
#